data_AF-A0A6L9KGZ8-F1
#
_entry.id   AF-A0A6L9KGZ8-F1
#
_cell.length_a   1.000
_cell.length_b   1.000
_cell.length_c   1.000
_cell.angle_alpha   90.00
_cell.angle_beta   90.00
_cell.angle_gamma   90.00
#
_symmetry.space_group_name_H-M   'P 1'
#
loop_
_entity.id
_entity.type
_entity.pdbx_description
1 polymer ?
#
loop_
_entity_poly.entity_id
_entity_poly.type
_entity_poly.pdbx_seq_one_letter_code
_entity_poly.pdbx_strand_id
1 'polypeptide(L)'
;MGNNREVWNANSNLTLQRTQYYPSGLPWATTSADNLSTQPYKFNGCEFIEMHGLDATDLGNRTVQNATNQFTTIDRFCEKFPWQSPYVHAGNNPVNNIDINGDSIWVTVATSVTNTNGTTTTQNSSYYYGNDSMGNYGFIDSKGSLYAGSDKFVTNLTTALSELRSKDNGKNLVDFLSKDKNKLEISQTTGMTQFSSNGKLVWNDNGTGMQIETTNGKQTTPSYIELGHDLGHARDKFKGNLNTTLWVNDQKNSIKIYNAEKSSMHLENLIRAEHTQPLRTMYDSTYPQTQFLGPNNTSLYNFMFDRSGFIVPYKY
;
A
#
# COMPACT_ATOMS: atom_id res chain seq x y z
N MET A 1 -3.72 14.20 14.85
CA MET A 1 -4.93 14.24 14.00
C MET A 1 -4.77 15.00 12.69
N GLY A 2 -3.69 15.75 12.42
CA GLY A 2 -3.47 16.28 11.05
C GLY A 2 -4.56 17.21 10.48
N ASN A 3 -5.33 17.89 11.33
CA ASN A 3 -6.35 18.83 10.90
C ASN A 3 -5.72 20.09 10.30
N ASN A 4 -6.15 20.49 9.11
CA ASN A 4 -5.75 21.76 8.51
C ASN A 4 -6.46 22.91 9.22
N ARG A 5 -5.77 23.60 10.14
CA ARG A 5 -6.35 24.71 10.91
C ARG A 5 -6.08 26.09 10.32
N GLU A 6 -5.01 26.25 9.54
CA GLU A 6 -4.65 27.53 8.94
C GLU A 6 -4.08 27.33 7.52
N VAL A 7 -4.43 28.22 6.60
CA VAL A 7 -3.87 28.30 5.25
C VAL A 7 -3.17 29.65 5.11
N TRP A 8 -1.88 29.63 4.73
CA TRP A 8 -1.06 30.82 4.63
C TRP A 8 -0.68 31.13 3.19
N ASN A 9 -0.75 32.40 2.79
CA ASN A 9 -0.21 32.87 1.52
C ASN A 9 1.19 33.47 1.74
N ALA A 10 2.21 32.78 1.25
CA ALA A 10 3.61 33.19 1.41
C ALA A 10 3.94 34.50 0.67
N ASN A 11 3.24 34.82 -0.43
CA ASN A 11 3.52 36.01 -1.22
C ASN A 11 2.94 37.28 -0.59
N SER A 12 1.76 37.17 0.03
CA SER A 12 1.11 38.31 0.68
C SER A 12 1.33 38.36 2.19
N ASN A 13 1.95 37.34 2.79
CA ASN A 13 2.17 37.20 4.22
C ASN A 13 0.87 37.33 5.05
N LEU A 14 -0.20 36.70 4.56
CA LEU A 14 -1.55 36.74 5.15
C LEU A 14 -2.11 35.32 5.35
N THR A 15 -2.85 35.13 6.43
CA THR A 15 -3.70 33.95 6.64
C THR A 15 -4.93 34.04 5.74
N LEU A 16 -5.10 33.08 4.83
CA LEU A 16 -6.25 33.01 3.93
C LEU A 16 -7.46 32.32 4.57
N GLN A 17 -7.22 31.38 5.48
CA GLN A 17 -8.25 30.56 6.12
C GLN A 17 -7.80 30.22 7.54
N ARG A 18 -8.71 30.34 8.50
CA ARG A 18 -8.59 29.77 9.84
C ARG A 18 -9.81 28.88 10.08
N THR A 19 -9.59 27.65 10.56
CA THR A 19 -10.67 26.68 10.76
C THR A 19 -10.48 25.96 12.07
N GLN A 20 -11.51 26.02 12.90
CA GLN A 20 -11.65 25.20 14.09
C GLN A 20 -12.55 24.01 13.79
N TYR A 21 -12.40 22.94 14.55
CA TYR A 21 -13.14 21.71 14.33
C TYR A 21 -13.86 21.29 15.61
N TYR A 22 -15.12 20.88 15.49
CA TYR A 22 -15.75 20.07 16.51
C TYR A 22 -15.04 18.70 16.63
N PRO A 23 -15.18 17.99 17.76
CA PRO A 23 -14.62 16.64 17.91
C PRO A 23 -14.99 15.67 16.79
N SER A 24 -16.16 15.84 16.17
CA SER A 24 -16.63 15.03 15.04
C SER A 24 -16.00 15.38 13.69
N GLY A 25 -15.16 16.43 13.64
CA GLY A 25 -14.54 16.93 12.43
C GLY A 25 -15.34 17.96 11.64
N LEU A 26 -16.53 18.35 12.12
CA LEU A 26 -17.27 19.47 11.54
C LEU A 26 -16.48 20.77 11.66
N PRO A 27 -16.27 21.52 10.56
CA PRO A 27 -15.70 22.86 10.61
C PRO A 27 -16.64 23.80 11.38
N TRP A 28 -16.09 24.54 12.33
CA TRP A 28 -16.80 25.62 13.02
C TRP A 28 -16.37 26.96 12.40
N ALA A 29 -17.28 27.61 11.68
CA ALA A 29 -17.14 29.02 11.32
C ALA A 29 -17.56 29.90 12.50
N THR A 30 -16.62 30.68 13.01
CA THR A 30 -16.84 31.66 14.08
C THR A 30 -16.99 33.08 13.53
N THR A 31 -16.37 33.37 12.39
CA THR A 31 -16.42 34.70 11.76
C THR A 31 -16.44 34.62 10.23
N SER A 32 -16.84 35.70 9.57
CA SER A 32 -16.80 35.84 8.11
C SER A 32 -15.38 35.78 7.51
N ALA A 33 -14.33 35.83 8.34
CA ALA A 33 -12.93 35.72 7.93
C ALA A 33 -12.44 34.26 7.82
N ASP A 34 -13.23 33.28 8.24
CA ASP A 34 -12.81 31.86 8.32
C ASP A 34 -12.74 31.17 6.95
N ASN A 35 -13.22 31.82 5.87
CA ASN A 35 -13.04 31.49 4.44
C ASN A 35 -12.90 29.97 4.12
N LEU A 36 -13.91 29.20 4.55
CA LEU A 36 -13.91 27.73 4.49
C LEU A 36 -13.80 27.16 3.06
N SER A 37 -14.03 27.96 2.02
CA SER A 37 -13.94 27.51 0.62
C SER A 37 -12.51 27.45 0.06
N THR A 38 -11.49 27.94 0.78
CA THR A 38 -10.13 28.06 0.23
C THR A 38 -9.42 26.71 0.10
N GLN A 39 -9.50 25.87 1.13
CA GLN A 39 -8.83 24.57 1.21
C GLN A 39 -9.86 23.44 1.46
N PRO A 40 -10.06 22.53 0.49
CA PRO A 40 -11.00 21.41 0.63
C PRO A 40 -10.53 20.34 1.63
N TYR A 41 -9.22 20.16 1.83
CA TYR A 41 -8.69 19.20 2.80
C TYR A 41 -8.74 19.79 4.22
N LYS A 42 -9.57 19.22 5.09
CA LYS A 42 -9.90 19.79 6.40
C LYS A 42 -9.55 18.86 7.57
N PHE A 43 -10.53 18.13 8.08
CA PHE A 43 -10.38 17.22 9.22
C PHE A 43 -9.59 15.97 8.79
N ASN A 44 -8.62 15.56 9.60
CA ASN A 44 -7.67 14.48 9.30
C ASN A 44 -6.92 14.62 7.96
N GLY A 45 -6.84 15.84 7.39
CA GLY A 45 -6.28 16.07 6.05
C GLY A 45 -7.13 15.48 4.92
N CYS A 46 -8.37 15.07 5.20
CA CYS A 46 -9.31 14.50 4.24
C CYS A 46 -10.20 15.58 3.63
N GLU A 47 -10.74 15.30 2.44
CA GLU A 47 -11.59 16.24 1.72
C GLU A 47 -12.94 16.38 2.43
N PHE A 48 -13.32 17.64 2.72
CA PHE A 48 -14.63 17.97 3.26
C PHE A 48 -15.55 18.41 2.13
N ILE A 49 -16.63 17.66 1.96
CA ILE A 49 -17.68 17.91 0.98
C ILE A 49 -18.79 18.67 1.73
N GLU A 50 -19.09 19.89 1.27
CA GLU A 50 -20.14 20.78 1.83
C GLU A 50 -21.27 21.05 0.79
N MET A 51 -21.35 20.24 -0.26
CA MET A 51 -22.20 20.54 -1.41
C MET A 51 -23.68 20.24 -1.08
N HIS A 52 -24.55 21.23 -1.25
CA HIS A 52 -25.99 21.13 -0.98
C HIS A 52 -26.37 20.75 0.48
N GLY A 53 -25.57 21.17 1.46
CA GLY A 53 -25.83 20.88 2.89
C GLY A 53 -25.46 19.46 3.31
N LEU A 54 -24.74 18.74 2.45
CA LEU A 54 -24.03 17.52 2.84
C LEU A 54 -22.80 17.94 3.63
N ASP A 55 -22.73 17.67 4.94
CA ASP A 55 -21.57 17.97 5.79
C ASP A 55 -20.75 16.71 6.05
N ALA A 56 -19.96 16.31 5.06
CA ALA A 56 -19.35 14.99 5.04
C ALA A 56 -17.86 15.02 4.72
N THR A 57 -17.08 14.16 5.39
CA THR A 57 -15.65 13.98 5.09
C THR A 57 -15.45 12.73 4.27
N ASP A 58 -14.81 12.84 3.11
CA ASP A 58 -14.40 11.69 2.33
C ASP A 58 -13.06 11.13 2.84
N LEU A 59 -13.10 9.98 3.52
CA LEU A 59 -11.90 9.25 3.92
C LEU A 59 -11.37 8.36 2.78
N GLY A 60 -11.92 8.45 1.57
CA GLY A 60 -11.54 7.68 0.38
C GLY A 60 -12.22 6.32 0.28
N ASN A 61 -12.21 5.52 1.34
CA ASN A 61 -12.91 4.21 1.36
C ASN A 61 -14.35 4.32 1.89
N ARG A 62 -14.62 5.33 2.72
CA ARG A 62 -15.92 5.59 3.35
C ARG A 62 -16.07 7.09 3.53
N THR A 63 -17.32 7.54 3.51
CA THR A 63 -17.66 8.91 3.87
C THR A 63 -18.13 8.93 5.32
N VAL A 64 -17.63 9.86 6.12
CA VAL A 64 -18.13 10.15 7.46
C VAL A 64 -19.10 11.30 7.39
N GLN A 65 -20.29 11.12 7.95
CA GLN A 65 -21.21 12.22 8.19
C GLN A 65 -20.80 12.90 9.49
N ASN A 66 -20.20 14.10 9.41
CA ASN A 66 -19.58 14.74 10.56
C ASN A 66 -20.63 15.23 11.58
N ALA A 67 -21.89 15.45 11.17
CA ALA A 67 -22.98 15.84 12.06
C ALA A 67 -23.33 14.77 13.10
N THR A 68 -23.28 13.49 12.71
CA THR A 68 -23.60 12.34 13.57
C THR A 68 -22.35 11.56 13.98
N ASN A 69 -21.18 11.88 13.42
CA ASN A 69 -19.92 11.16 13.58
C ASN A 69 -20.06 9.66 13.27
N GLN A 70 -20.75 9.35 12.17
CA GLN A 70 -21.01 7.99 11.73
C GLN A 70 -20.58 7.82 10.27
N PHE A 71 -20.19 6.60 9.91
CA PHE A 71 -20.03 6.25 8.51
C PHE A 71 -21.38 6.24 7.79
N THR A 72 -21.38 6.67 6.53
CA THR A 72 -22.56 6.55 5.65
C THR A 72 -22.74 5.12 5.10
N THR A 73 -21.72 4.27 5.27
CA THR A 73 -21.69 2.88 4.80
C THR A 73 -21.15 1.93 5.87
N ILE A 74 -21.50 0.64 5.74
CA ILE A 74 -21.06 -0.42 6.67
C ILE A 74 -19.53 -0.55 6.65
N ASP A 75 -18.93 -0.66 7.83
CA ASP A 75 -17.50 -0.95 8.00
C ASP A 75 -17.12 -2.29 7.36
N ARG A 76 -16.13 -2.25 6.46
CA ARG A 76 -15.47 -3.42 5.86
C ARG A 76 -14.85 -4.38 6.89
N PHE A 77 -14.66 -3.92 8.12
CA PHE A 77 -14.15 -4.64 9.29
C PHE A 77 -15.21 -4.91 10.36
N CYS A 78 -16.50 -4.70 10.10
CA CYS A 78 -17.56 -4.88 11.10
C CYS A 78 -17.52 -6.27 11.77
N GLU A 79 -17.16 -7.31 11.02
CA GLU A 79 -17.02 -8.69 11.53
C GLU A 79 -15.88 -8.85 12.55
N LYS A 80 -14.86 -7.98 12.54
CA LYS A 80 -13.78 -7.99 13.54
C LYS A 80 -14.24 -7.39 14.88
N PHE A 81 -15.25 -6.53 14.85
CA PHE A 81 -15.76 -5.82 16.02
C PHE A 81 -17.27 -6.04 16.18
N PRO A 82 -17.73 -7.29 16.40
CA PRO A 82 -19.16 -7.60 16.48
C PRO A 82 -19.88 -6.90 17.64
N TRP A 83 -19.13 -6.40 18.62
CA TRP A 83 -19.65 -5.62 19.74
C TRP A 83 -19.76 -4.11 19.44
N GLN A 84 -19.32 -3.64 18.28
CA GLN A 84 -19.45 -2.24 17.83
C GLN A 84 -20.43 -2.14 16.67
N SER A 85 -21.11 -1.00 16.56
CA SER A 85 -21.97 -0.76 15.40
C SER A 85 -21.10 -0.67 14.13
N PRO A 86 -21.56 -1.25 13.00
CA PRO A 86 -20.85 -1.19 11.73
C PRO A 86 -20.68 0.23 11.18
N TYR A 87 -21.31 1.24 11.78
CA TYR A 87 -21.23 2.64 11.35
C TYR A 87 -20.39 3.50 12.29
N VAL A 88 -19.71 2.92 13.28
CA VAL A 88 -18.90 3.67 14.25
C VAL A 88 -17.64 4.22 13.59
N HIS A 89 -17.48 5.54 13.60
CA HIS A 89 -16.23 6.20 13.21
C HIS A 89 -15.25 6.27 14.39
N ALA A 90 -13.98 5.90 14.14
CA ALA A 90 -12.87 6.07 15.08
C ALA A 90 -13.11 5.45 16.49
N GLY A 91 -13.88 4.35 16.56
CA GLY A 91 -14.23 3.71 17.84
C GLY A 91 -15.01 4.62 18.81
N ASN A 92 -15.75 5.59 18.28
CA ASN A 92 -16.46 6.64 19.03
C ASN A 92 -15.55 7.56 19.86
N ASN A 93 -14.25 7.62 19.51
CA ASN A 93 -13.28 8.51 20.13
C ASN A 93 -12.46 9.29 19.08
N PRO A 94 -13.12 10.13 18.25
CA PRO A 94 -12.50 10.85 17.13
C PRO A 94 -11.55 11.98 17.56
N VAL A 95 -11.29 12.15 18.87
CA VAL A 95 -10.28 13.07 19.42
C VAL A 95 -8.93 12.38 19.61
N ASN A 96 -8.94 11.07 19.86
CA ASN A 96 -7.72 10.29 20.09
C ASN A 96 -7.41 9.33 18.94
N ASN A 97 -8.45 8.87 18.25
CA ASN A 97 -8.33 7.87 17.19
C ASN A 97 -8.49 8.52 15.82
N ILE A 98 -7.59 8.18 14.91
CA ILE A 98 -7.75 8.45 13.48
C ILE A 98 -8.21 7.12 12.87
N ASP A 99 -9.31 7.12 12.13
CA ASP A 99 -9.74 5.95 11.34
C ASP A 99 -8.83 5.86 10.12
N ILE A 100 -7.66 5.25 10.32
CA ILE A 100 -6.67 5.09 9.26
C ILE A 100 -7.12 3.90 8.42
N ASN A 101 -7.32 4.19 7.14
CA ASN A 101 -7.74 3.23 6.13
C ASN A 101 -6.86 1.98 6.14
N GLY A 102 -7.37 0.90 6.72
CA GLY A 102 -6.96 -0.46 6.40
C GLY A 102 -5.45 -0.67 6.40
N ASP A 103 -4.77 -0.29 7.49
CA ASP A 103 -3.36 -0.56 7.77
C ASP A 103 -3.04 -2.02 7.49
N SER A 104 -2.59 -2.34 6.28
CA SER A 104 -2.53 -3.73 5.84
C SER A 104 -1.13 -4.20 5.54
N ILE A 105 -0.18 -3.33 5.25
CA ILE A 105 1.24 -3.70 5.20
C ILE A 105 1.85 -3.46 6.57
N TRP A 106 2.37 -4.51 7.21
CA TRP A 106 2.96 -4.45 8.56
C TRP A 106 4.38 -4.96 8.58
N VAL A 107 5.19 -4.39 9.47
CA VAL A 107 6.47 -4.93 9.90
C VAL A 107 6.52 -5.03 11.41
N THR A 108 7.19 -6.05 11.94
CA THR A 108 7.42 -6.22 13.38
C THR A 108 8.92 -6.15 13.65
N VAL A 109 9.32 -5.24 14.55
CA VAL A 109 10.69 -5.09 15.01
C VAL A 109 10.82 -5.73 16.39
N ALA A 110 11.77 -6.63 16.54
CA ALA A 110 12.13 -7.23 17.82
C ALA A 110 13.30 -6.48 18.44
N THR A 111 13.12 -5.93 19.64
CA THR A 111 14.15 -5.18 20.36
C THR A 111 14.45 -5.85 21.69
N SER A 112 15.73 -6.02 22.03
CA SER A 112 16.16 -6.53 23.33
C SER A 112 16.10 -5.43 24.37
N VAL A 113 15.32 -5.63 25.42
CA VAL A 113 15.18 -4.68 26.54
C VAL A 113 15.74 -5.32 27.80
N THR A 114 16.70 -4.67 28.45
CA THR A 114 17.19 -5.07 29.77
C THR A 114 16.28 -4.49 30.84
N ASN A 115 15.59 -5.36 31.56
CA ASN A 115 14.72 -4.98 32.66
C ASN A 115 15.54 -4.54 33.88
N THR A 116 14.90 -3.83 34.79
CA THR A 116 15.51 -3.31 36.04
C THR A 116 16.13 -4.42 36.91
N ASN A 117 15.67 -5.67 36.77
CA ASN A 117 16.21 -6.84 37.45
C ASN A 117 17.41 -7.50 36.74
N GLY A 118 17.97 -6.86 35.71
CA GLY A 118 19.10 -7.37 34.93
C GLY A 118 18.75 -8.43 33.88
N THR A 119 17.48 -8.82 33.75
CA THR A 119 17.04 -9.81 32.75
C THR A 119 16.74 -9.15 31.42
N THR A 120 17.27 -9.68 30.32
CA THR A 120 16.96 -9.22 28.96
C THR A 120 15.72 -9.93 28.42
N THR A 121 14.73 -9.17 27.95
CA THR A 121 13.52 -9.67 27.29
C THR A 121 13.39 -9.09 25.90
N THR A 122 12.86 -9.88 24.96
CA THR A 122 12.52 -9.39 23.62
C THR A 122 11.17 -8.70 23.64
N GLN A 123 11.13 -7.44 23.22
CA GLN A 123 9.91 -6.69 22.99
C GLN A 123 9.66 -6.57 21.48
N ASN A 124 8.46 -6.94 21.05
CA ASN A 124 8.05 -6.80 19.65
C ASN A 124 7.21 -5.53 19.50
N SER A 125 7.59 -4.68 18.56
CA SER A 125 6.84 -3.48 18.17
C SER A 125 6.41 -3.62 16.72
N SER A 126 5.12 -3.50 16.44
CA SER A 126 4.57 -3.57 15.09
C SER A 126 4.26 -2.17 14.55
N TYR A 127 4.55 -1.98 13.28
CA TYR A 127 4.34 -0.74 12.54
C TYR A 127 3.62 -1.05 11.24
N TYR A 128 2.74 -0.15 10.78
CA TYR A 128 2.05 -0.29 9.51
C TYR A 128 2.56 0.74 8.50
N TYR A 129 2.54 0.40 7.22
CA TYR A 129 2.95 1.33 6.17
C TYR A 129 1.79 2.27 5.81
N GLY A 130 1.99 3.57 5.96
CA GLY A 130 0.99 4.60 5.71
C GLY A 130 1.66 5.96 5.51
N ASN A 131 0.90 7.04 5.71
CA ASN A 131 1.42 8.41 5.75
C ASN A 131 1.15 9.08 7.09
N ASP A 132 2.09 9.92 7.52
CA ASP A 132 1.88 10.79 8.67
C ASP A 132 0.89 11.92 8.35
N SER A 133 0.60 12.76 9.35
CA SER A 133 -0.26 13.93 9.19
C SER A 133 0.25 15.00 8.22
N MET A 134 1.52 14.92 7.80
CA MET A 134 2.13 15.83 6.84
C MET A 134 2.15 15.22 5.42
N GLY A 135 1.67 13.99 5.24
CA GLY A 135 1.66 13.28 3.97
C GLY A 135 2.95 12.52 3.66
N ASN A 136 3.90 12.44 4.61
CA ASN A 136 5.13 11.67 4.43
C ASN A 136 4.84 10.18 4.63
N TYR A 137 5.22 9.36 3.66
CA TYR A 137 4.99 7.93 3.72
C TYR A 137 6.12 7.17 4.41
N GLY A 138 5.76 6.15 5.17
CA GLY A 138 6.69 5.25 5.85
C GLY A 138 5.97 4.31 6.80
N PHE A 139 6.73 3.62 7.64
CA PHE A 139 6.16 2.82 8.72
C PHE A 139 5.75 3.70 9.89
N ILE A 140 4.56 3.48 10.43
CA ILE A 140 3.93 4.32 11.44
C ILE A 140 3.60 3.45 12.66
N ASP A 141 3.86 4.01 13.85
CA ASP A 141 3.53 3.36 15.11
C ASP A 141 2.04 3.51 15.48
N SER A 142 1.63 2.89 16.58
CA SER A 142 0.25 2.99 17.08
C SER A 142 -0.17 4.40 17.50
N LYS A 143 0.76 5.35 17.58
CA LYS A 143 0.52 6.75 17.93
C LYS A 143 0.49 7.66 16.71
N GLY A 144 0.64 7.11 15.50
CA GLY A 144 0.66 7.90 14.27
C GLY A 144 2.01 8.55 13.96
N SER A 145 3.09 8.16 14.65
CA SER A 145 4.44 8.68 14.41
C SER A 145 5.21 7.80 13.44
N LEU A 146 5.93 8.42 12.50
CA LEU A 146 6.84 7.70 11.63
C LEU A 146 7.92 6.97 12.42
N TYR A 147 8.31 5.81 11.92
CA TYR A 147 9.37 5.00 12.45
C TYR A 147 10.68 5.79 12.46
N ALA A 148 11.17 6.08 13.67
CA ALA A 148 12.41 6.81 13.91
C ALA A 148 13.56 5.91 14.40
N GLY A 149 13.36 4.59 14.38
CA GLY A 149 14.40 3.64 14.78
C GLY A 149 15.46 3.44 13.70
N SER A 150 16.48 2.64 14.03
CA SER A 150 17.63 2.36 13.15
C SER A 150 17.67 0.93 12.63
N ASP A 151 16.54 0.21 12.66
CA ASP A 151 16.48 -1.14 12.10
C ASP A 151 16.73 -1.09 10.59
N LYS A 152 17.77 -1.81 10.15
CA LYS A 152 18.23 -1.80 8.75
C LYS A 152 17.15 -2.33 7.82
N PHE A 153 16.44 -3.38 8.22
CA PHE A 153 15.41 -3.98 7.39
C PHE A 153 14.22 -3.03 7.21
N VAL A 154 13.74 -2.39 8.28
CA VAL A 154 12.65 -1.39 8.18
C VAL A 154 13.04 -0.22 7.29
N THR A 155 14.29 0.24 7.41
CA THR A 155 14.82 1.33 6.57
C THR A 155 14.88 0.93 5.09
N ASN A 156 15.38 -0.26 4.79
CA ASN A 156 15.43 -0.81 3.43
C ASN A 156 14.04 -1.02 2.85
N LEU A 157 13.10 -1.55 3.64
CA LEU A 157 11.72 -1.79 3.22
C LEU A 157 10.98 -0.47 2.95
N THR A 158 11.20 0.54 3.81
CA THR A 158 10.67 1.90 3.59
C THR A 158 11.16 2.47 2.26
N THR A 159 12.45 2.30 1.97
CA THR A 159 13.07 2.75 0.72
C THR A 159 12.49 2.01 -0.48
N ALA A 160 12.41 0.68 -0.43
CA ALA A 160 11.87 -0.14 -1.53
C ALA A 160 10.39 0.17 -1.83
N LEU A 161 9.56 0.33 -0.79
CA LEU A 161 8.16 0.73 -0.97
C LEU A 161 8.03 2.16 -1.51
N SER A 162 8.92 3.07 -1.12
CA SER A 162 8.94 4.43 -1.65
C SER A 162 9.37 4.47 -3.12
N GLU A 163 10.35 3.65 -3.50
CA GLU A 163 10.79 3.50 -4.90
C GLU A 163 9.66 2.97 -5.77
N LEU A 164 8.97 1.91 -5.33
CA LEU A 164 7.76 1.41 -6.00
C LEU A 164 6.70 2.49 -6.16
N ARG A 165 6.48 3.30 -5.12
CA ARG A 165 5.48 4.38 -5.13
C ARG A 165 5.90 5.62 -5.92
N SER A 166 7.13 5.68 -6.44
CA SER A 166 7.62 6.81 -7.22
C SER A 166 6.98 6.91 -8.61
N LYS A 167 6.35 5.82 -9.08
CA LYS A 167 5.66 5.70 -10.37
C LYS A 167 4.28 5.06 -10.20
N ASP A 168 3.43 5.21 -11.22
CA ASP A 168 1.99 4.96 -11.10
C ASP A 168 1.62 3.50 -10.80
N ASN A 169 2.22 2.51 -11.47
CA ASN A 169 1.86 1.09 -11.29
C ASN A 169 2.30 0.59 -9.93
N GLY A 170 3.54 0.86 -9.53
CA GLY A 170 4.02 0.52 -8.20
C GLY A 170 3.27 1.29 -7.10
N LYS A 171 2.93 2.57 -7.31
CA LYS A 171 2.09 3.34 -6.38
C LYS A 171 0.71 2.73 -6.20
N ASN A 172 0.03 2.40 -7.29
CA ASN A 172 -1.29 1.78 -7.23
C ASN A 172 -1.27 0.42 -6.53
N LEU A 173 -0.20 -0.36 -6.72
CA LEU A 173 0.00 -1.63 -6.02
C LEU A 173 0.15 -1.42 -4.50
N VAL A 174 1.08 -0.56 -4.08
CA VAL A 174 1.36 -0.36 -2.66
C VAL A 174 0.18 0.33 -1.97
N ASP A 175 -0.45 1.31 -2.61
CA ASP A 175 -1.62 2.00 -2.06
C ASP A 175 -2.84 1.07 -1.94
N PHE A 176 -3.02 0.12 -2.87
CA PHE A 176 -4.06 -0.90 -2.75
C PHE A 176 -3.81 -1.79 -1.53
N LEU A 177 -2.57 -2.31 -1.40
CA LEU A 177 -2.22 -3.23 -0.33
C LEU A 177 -2.16 -2.56 1.05
N SER A 178 -1.72 -1.29 1.13
CA SER A 178 -1.61 -0.56 2.40
C SER A 178 -2.95 -0.15 2.97
N LYS A 179 -4.02 -0.14 2.15
CA LYS A 179 -5.39 0.23 2.52
C LYS A 179 -6.36 -0.96 2.51
N ASP A 180 -5.86 -2.17 2.31
CA ASP A 180 -6.70 -3.37 2.24
C ASP A 180 -7.27 -3.76 3.62
N LYS A 181 -8.05 -4.84 3.71
CA LYS A 181 -8.58 -5.36 4.98
C LYS A 181 -7.79 -6.56 5.49
N ASN A 182 -7.11 -7.22 4.56
CA ASN A 182 -6.30 -8.38 4.83
C ASN A 182 -4.92 -7.91 5.26
N LYS A 183 -4.44 -8.42 6.39
CA LYS A 183 -3.10 -8.13 6.88
C LYS A 183 -2.06 -8.81 5.99
N LEU A 184 -1.09 -8.04 5.53
CA LEU A 184 0.16 -8.44 4.90
C LEU A 184 1.33 -8.12 5.86
N GLU A 185 1.91 -9.14 6.46
CA GLU A 185 3.10 -9.00 7.29
C GLU A 185 4.36 -9.24 6.45
N ILE A 186 5.27 -8.27 6.43
CA ILE A 186 6.54 -8.37 5.71
C ILE A 186 7.68 -8.55 6.72
N SER A 187 8.48 -9.59 6.53
CA SER A 187 9.63 -9.92 7.39
C SER A 187 10.88 -10.20 6.59
N GLN A 188 12.04 -9.99 7.20
CA GLN A 188 13.33 -10.25 6.55
C GLN A 188 13.57 -11.75 6.32
N THR A 189 14.22 -12.09 5.22
CA THR A 189 14.81 -13.41 4.98
C THR A 189 16.18 -13.29 4.33
N THR A 190 17.01 -14.30 4.50
CA THR A 190 18.26 -14.48 3.73
C THR A 190 18.06 -15.34 2.48
N GLY A 191 16.90 -16.00 2.36
CA GLY A 191 16.51 -16.84 1.23
C GLY A 191 15.83 -16.06 0.09
N MET A 192 14.99 -16.75 -0.68
CA MET A 192 14.19 -16.11 -1.73
C MET A 192 13.08 -15.24 -1.14
N THR A 193 12.81 -14.11 -1.78
CA THR A 193 11.58 -13.35 -1.55
C THR A 193 10.40 -14.22 -1.93
N GLN A 194 9.39 -14.29 -1.07
CA GLN A 194 8.22 -15.12 -1.32
C GLN A 194 7.00 -14.64 -0.53
N PHE A 195 5.86 -14.54 -1.22
CA PHE A 195 4.55 -14.45 -0.60
C PHE A 195 3.98 -15.82 -0.20
N SER A 196 3.55 -15.93 1.05
CA SER A 196 2.78 -17.04 1.60
C SER A 196 1.30 -16.70 1.64
N SER A 197 0.46 -17.64 1.20
CA SER A 197 -1.00 -17.45 1.07
C SER A 197 -1.75 -17.11 2.38
N ASN A 198 -1.07 -17.16 3.53
CA ASN A 198 -1.56 -16.75 4.84
C ASN A 198 -1.37 -15.25 5.16
N GLY A 199 -0.99 -14.43 4.16
CA GLY A 199 -0.78 -12.99 4.37
C GLY A 199 0.60 -12.64 4.93
N LYS A 200 1.61 -13.50 4.71
CA LYS A 200 3.00 -13.23 5.07
C LYS A 200 3.86 -13.13 3.83
N LEU A 201 4.76 -12.18 3.79
CA LEU A 201 5.76 -12.02 2.73
C LEU A 201 7.13 -11.99 3.40
N VAL A 202 8.01 -12.90 2.97
CA VAL A 202 9.41 -12.82 3.36
C VAL A 202 10.16 -12.09 2.26
N TRP A 203 10.97 -11.09 2.61
CA TRP A 203 11.71 -10.28 1.64
C TRP A 203 13.20 -10.27 1.93
N ASN A 204 13.98 -10.47 0.88
CA ASN A 204 15.43 -10.38 0.92
C ASN A 204 15.88 -8.97 0.57
N ASP A 205 16.34 -8.23 1.58
CA ASP A 205 16.68 -6.80 1.47
C ASP A 205 18.14 -6.55 1.05
N ASN A 206 18.91 -7.59 0.68
CA ASN A 206 20.34 -7.49 0.38
C ASN A 206 20.69 -6.74 -0.93
N GLY A 207 19.74 -6.07 -1.57
CA GLY A 207 19.97 -5.16 -2.70
C GLY A 207 20.22 -5.83 -4.06
N THR A 208 20.63 -7.10 -4.12
CA THR A 208 20.74 -7.88 -5.36
C THR A 208 19.77 -9.04 -5.35
N GLY A 209 18.77 -8.98 -6.23
CA GLY A 209 17.79 -10.03 -6.43
C GLY A 209 18.30 -11.22 -7.24
N MET A 210 17.38 -12.11 -7.58
CA MET A 210 17.56 -13.23 -8.48
C MET A 210 17.98 -12.76 -9.88
N GLN A 211 18.79 -13.61 -10.52
CA GLN A 211 19.08 -13.47 -11.94
C GLN A 211 17.93 -14.03 -12.76
N ILE A 212 17.39 -13.19 -13.66
CA ILE A 212 16.28 -13.56 -14.54
C ILE A 212 16.62 -13.24 -15.99
N GLU A 213 15.91 -13.87 -16.92
CA GLU A 213 15.99 -13.52 -18.33
C GLU A 213 15.19 -12.26 -18.62
N THR A 214 15.84 -11.28 -19.26
CA THR A 214 15.22 -10.01 -19.65
C THR A 214 15.44 -9.69 -21.12
N THR A 215 14.83 -8.61 -21.61
CA THR A 215 15.08 -8.07 -22.95
C THR A 215 16.53 -7.67 -23.20
N ASN A 216 17.32 -7.46 -22.14
CA ASN A 216 18.77 -7.18 -22.20
C ASN A 216 19.61 -8.39 -21.74
N GLY A 217 19.10 -9.60 -21.95
CA GLY A 217 19.72 -10.84 -21.50
C GLY A 217 19.55 -11.08 -20.00
N LYS A 218 20.36 -11.97 -19.45
CA LYS A 218 20.28 -12.36 -18.04
C LYS A 218 20.78 -11.23 -17.14
N GLN A 219 19.90 -10.73 -16.26
CA GLN A 219 20.17 -9.58 -15.39
C GLN A 219 19.81 -9.91 -13.94
N THR A 220 20.54 -9.31 -13.00
CA THR A 220 20.17 -9.30 -11.58
C THR A 220 19.03 -8.31 -11.38
N THR A 221 17.92 -8.78 -10.80
CA THR A 221 16.76 -7.92 -10.54
C THR A 221 17.00 -7.01 -9.34
N PRO A 222 16.68 -5.71 -9.42
CA PRO A 222 16.65 -4.84 -8.24
C PRO A 222 15.68 -5.36 -7.16
N SER A 223 16.09 -5.35 -5.89
CA SER A 223 15.31 -5.95 -4.79
C SER A 223 13.90 -5.36 -4.61
N TYR A 224 13.68 -4.08 -4.96
CA TYR A 224 12.35 -3.46 -4.91
C TYR A 224 11.40 -4.01 -5.98
N ILE A 225 11.91 -4.46 -7.13
CA ILE A 225 11.11 -5.09 -8.19
C ILE A 225 10.71 -6.50 -7.77
N GLU A 226 11.59 -7.22 -7.07
CA GLU A 226 11.23 -8.51 -6.46
C GLU A 226 10.15 -8.36 -5.40
N LEU A 227 10.30 -7.35 -4.53
CA LEU A 227 9.24 -7.00 -3.60
C LEU A 227 7.94 -6.70 -4.35
N GLY A 228 7.99 -5.90 -5.41
CA GLY A 228 6.83 -5.60 -6.26
C GLY A 228 6.17 -6.84 -6.87
N HIS A 229 6.97 -7.83 -7.29
CA HIS A 229 6.49 -9.11 -7.79
C HIS A 229 5.68 -9.87 -6.72
N ASP A 230 6.24 -10.04 -5.53
CA ASP A 230 5.56 -10.76 -4.44
C ASP A 230 4.39 -9.99 -3.82
N LEU A 231 4.45 -8.65 -3.83
CA LEU A 231 3.29 -7.81 -3.55
C LEU A 231 2.17 -8.04 -4.59
N GLY A 232 2.52 -8.34 -5.84
CA GLY A 232 1.56 -8.77 -6.88
C GLY A 232 0.77 -10.02 -6.49
N HIS A 233 1.45 -11.04 -5.94
CA HIS A 233 0.78 -12.23 -5.40
C HIS A 233 -0.13 -11.88 -4.21
N ALA A 234 0.33 -11.02 -3.29
CA ALA A 234 -0.49 -10.56 -2.18
C ALA A 234 -1.75 -9.84 -2.67
N ARG A 235 -1.62 -8.96 -3.68
CA ARG A 235 -2.73 -8.23 -4.30
C ARG A 235 -3.76 -9.20 -4.87
N ASP A 236 -3.31 -10.18 -5.64
CA ASP A 236 -4.19 -11.15 -6.28
C ASP A 236 -4.88 -12.04 -5.25
N LYS A 237 -4.19 -12.39 -4.16
CA LYS A 237 -4.79 -13.08 -3.02
C LYS A 237 -5.88 -12.25 -2.36
N PHE A 238 -5.63 -10.97 -2.11
CA PHE A 238 -6.58 -10.07 -1.44
C PHE A 238 -7.80 -9.77 -2.31
N LYS A 239 -7.62 -9.74 -3.64
CA LYS A 239 -8.73 -9.66 -4.61
C LYS A 239 -9.51 -10.97 -4.79
N GLY A 240 -9.01 -12.10 -4.28
CA GLY A 240 -9.61 -13.42 -4.51
C GLY A 240 -9.29 -14.04 -5.87
N ASN A 241 -8.28 -13.50 -6.59
CA ASN A 241 -7.92 -13.89 -7.96
C ASN A 241 -6.61 -14.70 -8.03
N LEU A 242 -6.02 -15.11 -6.90
CA LEU A 242 -4.78 -15.88 -6.89
C LEU A 242 -4.97 -17.25 -7.57
N ASN A 243 -4.40 -17.41 -8.75
CA ASN A 243 -4.54 -18.63 -9.55
C ASN A 243 -3.47 -19.67 -9.18
N THR A 244 -3.80 -20.58 -8.26
CA THR A 244 -2.90 -21.65 -7.80
C THR A 244 -2.95 -22.91 -8.67
N THR A 245 -3.51 -22.85 -9.88
CA THR A 245 -3.42 -23.97 -10.83
C THR A 245 -2.01 -24.03 -11.44
N LEU A 246 -1.59 -25.22 -11.86
CA LEU A 246 -0.24 -25.44 -12.39
C LEU A 246 -0.11 -24.90 -13.81
N TRP A 247 0.91 -24.08 -14.03
CA TRP A 247 1.41 -23.71 -15.36
C TRP A 247 2.45 -24.72 -15.84
N VAL A 248 3.37 -25.12 -14.95
CA VAL A 248 4.33 -26.20 -15.20
C VAL A 248 4.28 -27.19 -14.04
N ASN A 249 4.29 -28.47 -14.39
CA ASN A 249 4.33 -29.58 -13.45
C ASN A 249 5.38 -30.60 -13.92
N ASP A 250 6.60 -30.45 -13.45
CA ASP A 250 7.69 -31.38 -13.72
C ASP A 250 7.85 -32.31 -12.52
N GLN A 251 7.20 -33.48 -12.62
CA GLN A 251 7.23 -34.49 -11.58
C GLN A 251 8.62 -35.08 -11.35
N LYS A 252 9.47 -35.11 -12.38
CA LYS A 252 10.81 -35.72 -12.32
C LYS A 252 11.74 -34.89 -11.44
N ASN A 253 11.67 -33.57 -11.56
CA ASN A 253 12.50 -32.63 -10.81
C ASN A 253 11.76 -32.01 -9.60
N SER A 254 10.53 -32.46 -9.31
CA SER A 254 9.67 -31.91 -8.25
C SER A 254 9.42 -30.40 -8.37
N ILE A 255 9.35 -29.88 -9.60
CA ILE A 255 9.11 -28.45 -9.87
C ILE A 255 7.63 -28.20 -10.17
N LYS A 256 7.08 -27.18 -9.52
CA LYS A 256 5.72 -26.67 -9.73
C LYS A 256 5.78 -25.16 -9.93
N ILE A 257 5.32 -24.69 -11.09
CA ILE A 257 5.17 -23.27 -11.40
C ILE A 257 3.69 -23.01 -11.55
N TYR A 258 3.16 -22.01 -10.85
CA TYR A 258 1.73 -21.73 -10.80
C TYR A 258 1.34 -20.68 -11.85
N ASN A 259 0.07 -20.69 -12.28
CA ASN A 259 -0.45 -19.64 -13.17
C ASN A 259 -0.48 -18.26 -12.49
N ALA A 260 -0.42 -18.19 -11.16
CA ALA A 260 -0.26 -16.95 -10.40
C ALA A 260 0.97 -16.13 -10.84
N GLU A 261 2.05 -16.79 -11.29
CA GLU A 261 3.26 -16.13 -11.78
C GLU A 261 2.98 -15.21 -12.97
N LYS A 262 2.00 -15.54 -13.82
CA LYS A 262 1.67 -14.72 -15.00
C LYS A 262 1.17 -13.33 -14.62
N SER A 263 0.37 -13.24 -13.58
CA SER A 263 -0.17 -11.96 -13.11
C SER A 263 0.89 -11.14 -12.37
N SER A 264 1.71 -11.79 -11.54
CA SER A 264 2.84 -11.13 -10.88
C SER A 264 3.90 -10.65 -11.87
N MET A 265 4.27 -11.48 -12.86
CA MET A 265 5.16 -11.07 -13.95
C MET A 265 4.57 -9.95 -14.81
N HIS A 266 3.25 -9.94 -15.02
CA HIS A 266 2.60 -8.83 -15.73
C HIS A 266 2.82 -7.52 -14.98
N LEU A 267 2.52 -7.50 -13.68
CA LEU A 267 2.71 -6.33 -12.82
C LEU A 267 4.18 -5.94 -12.68
N GLU A 268 5.07 -6.91 -12.54
CA GLU A 268 6.51 -6.72 -12.53
C GLU A 268 6.98 -6.01 -13.80
N ASN A 269 6.50 -6.42 -14.98
CA ASN A 269 6.84 -5.76 -16.25
C ASN A 269 6.24 -4.36 -16.38
N LEU A 270 5.06 -4.08 -15.79
CA LEU A 270 4.55 -2.70 -15.70
C LEU A 270 5.48 -1.82 -14.85
N ILE A 271 5.92 -2.33 -13.70
CA ILE A 271 6.86 -1.65 -12.81
C ILE A 271 8.23 -1.47 -13.49
N ARG A 272 8.72 -2.48 -14.20
CA ARG A 272 9.97 -2.37 -14.98
C ARG A 272 9.86 -1.31 -16.06
N ALA A 273 8.77 -1.31 -16.84
CA ALA A 273 8.56 -0.35 -17.92
C ALA A 273 8.57 1.10 -17.41
N GLU A 274 7.84 1.40 -16.34
CA GLU A 274 7.78 2.76 -15.79
C GLU A 274 9.09 3.23 -15.12
N HIS A 275 9.96 2.29 -14.73
CA HIS A 275 11.30 2.56 -14.20
C HIS A 275 12.42 2.40 -15.25
N THR A 276 12.07 2.26 -16.54
CA THR A 276 13.03 2.07 -17.65
C THR A 276 13.98 0.89 -17.43
N GLN A 277 13.48 -0.18 -16.81
CA GLN A 277 14.22 -1.42 -16.58
C GLN A 277 13.94 -2.44 -17.70
N PRO A 278 14.92 -3.31 -18.03
CA PRO A 278 14.68 -4.42 -18.96
C PRO A 278 13.52 -5.29 -18.49
N LEU A 279 12.62 -5.64 -19.42
CA LEU A 279 11.43 -6.42 -19.13
C LEU A 279 11.79 -7.90 -18.97
N ARG A 280 11.16 -8.59 -18.03
CA ARG A 280 11.29 -10.04 -17.83
C ARG A 280 10.63 -10.78 -18.99
N THR A 281 11.39 -11.66 -19.64
CA THR A 281 10.94 -12.37 -20.86
C THR A 281 10.30 -13.71 -20.56
N MET A 282 10.67 -14.36 -19.45
CA MET A 282 10.15 -15.67 -19.03
C MET A 282 10.30 -15.89 -17.52
N TYR A 283 9.61 -16.90 -16.99
CA TYR A 283 9.72 -17.22 -15.56
C TYR A 283 11.01 -17.98 -15.25
N ASP A 284 11.29 -19.06 -15.99
CA ASP A 284 12.45 -19.94 -15.81
C ASP A 284 12.94 -20.44 -17.17
N SER A 285 14.21 -20.20 -17.49
CA SER A 285 14.81 -20.58 -18.78
C SER A 285 14.96 -22.09 -18.98
N THR A 286 14.88 -22.88 -17.91
CA THR A 286 14.83 -24.35 -17.96
C THR A 286 13.52 -24.85 -18.56
N TYR A 287 12.46 -24.03 -18.51
CA TYR A 287 11.12 -24.37 -18.96
C TYR A 287 10.66 -23.36 -20.03
N PRO A 288 10.95 -23.58 -21.33
CA PRO A 288 10.61 -22.65 -22.40
C PRO A 288 9.13 -22.27 -22.50
N GLN A 289 8.20 -23.16 -22.09
CA GLN A 289 6.78 -22.82 -22.01
C GLN A 289 6.46 -21.70 -21.01
N THR A 290 7.42 -21.31 -20.17
CA THR A 290 7.29 -20.18 -19.25
C THR A 290 7.59 -18.83 -19.88
N GLN A 291 7.82 -18.79 -21.20
CA GLN A 291 7.91 -17.55 -21.95
C GLN A 291 6.66 -16.69 -21.73
N PHE A 292 6.91 -15.41 -21.47
CA PHE A 292 5.90 -14.44 -21.08
C PHE A 292 5.80 -13.27 -22.07
N LEU A 293 6.91 -12.88 -22.69
CA LEU A 293 6.94 -11.84 -23.72
C LEU A 293 7.07 -12.45 -25.12
N GLY A 294 6.20 -11.97 -26.01
CA GLY A 294 6.28 -12.18 -27.45
C GLY A 294 7.04 -11.06 -28.16
N PRO A 295 7.00 -11.04 -29.51
CA PRO A 295 7.63 -10.00 -30.32
C PRO A 295 7.17 -8.58 -29.93
N ASN A 296 8.02 -7.58 -30.13
CA ASN A 296 7.71 -6.16 -29.86
C ASN A 296 7.23 -5.86 -28.42
N ASN A 297 7.73 -6.61 -27.43
CA ASN A 297 7.39 -6.47 -26.01
C ASN A 297 5.89 -6.63 -25.72
N THR A 298 5.19 -7.49 -26.45
CA THR A 298 3.79 -7.82 -26.16
C THR A 298 3.68 -8.97 -25.15
N SER A 299 2.79 -8.87 -24.17
CA SER A 299 2.45 -9.98 -23.27
C SER A 299 1.78 -11.12 -24.03
N LEU A 300 2.16 -12.37 -23.74
CA LEU A 300 1.51 -13.57 -24.28
C LEU A 300 0.23 -13.96 -23.52
N TYR A 301 -0.01 -13.37 -22.35
CA TYR A 301 -1.11 -13.77 -21.45
C TYR A 301 -2.09 -12.64 -21.11
N ASN A 302 -1.72 -11.39 -21.35
CA ASN A 302 -2.55 -10.23 -21.04
C ASN A 302 -2.90 -9.46 -22.31
N PHE A 303 -4.12 -8.96 -22.37
CA PHE A 303 -4.69 -8.28 -23.53
C PHE A 303 -5.32 -6.96 -23.12
N MET A 304 -5.44 -6.03 -24.07
CA MET A 304 -6.09 -4.73 -23.91
C MET A 304 -7.01 -4.45 -25.10
N PHE A 305 -7.89 -3.47 -24.97
CA PHE A 305 -8.64 -2.95 -26.09
C PHE A 305 -7.84 -1.86 -26.80
N ASP A 306 -7.76 -1.93 -28.13
CA ASP A 306 -7.23 -0.84 -28.93
C ASP A 306 -8.24 0.31 -29.10
N ARG A 307 -7.83 1.39 -29.77
CA ARG A 307 -8.70 2.56 -30.00
C ARG A 307 -9.93 2.25 -30.87
N SER A 308 -9.93 1.13 -31.59
CA SER A 308 -11.04 0.62 -32.38
C SER A 308 -11.92 -0.38 -31.62
N GLY A 309 -11.60 -0.68 -30.35
CA GLY A 309 -12.35 -1.60 -29.50
C GLY A 309 -12.05 -3.08 -29.77
N PHE A 310 -10.98 -3.42 -30.49
CA PHE A 310 -10.54 -4.81 -30.67
C PHE A 310 -9.59 -5.25 -29.57
N ILE A 311 -9.69 -6.52 -29.17
CA ILE A 311 -8.78 -7.14 -28.20
C ILE A 311 -7.44 -7.40 -28.89
N VAL A 312 -6.38 -6.79 -28.36
CA VAL A 312 -5.00 -6.95 -28.84
C VAL A 312 -4.07 -7.33 -27.66
N PRO A 313 -2.93 -7.98 -27.91
CA PRO A 313 -1.94 -8.25 -26.86
C PRO A 313 -1.50 -6.97 -26.16
N TYR A 314 -1.35 -7.02 -24.82
CA TYR A 314 -0.86 -5.88 -24.06
C TYR A 314 0.59 -5.57 -24.45
N LYS A 315 0.91 -4.32 -24.77
CA LYS A 315 2.26 -3.88 -25.08
C LYS A 315 2.80 -3.01 -23.94
N TYR A 316 3.97 -3.39 -23.42
CA TYR A 316 4.69 -2.65 -22.37
C TYR A 316 5.45 -1.45 -22.93
#